data_AF-A0A757X9V3-F1
#
_entry.id   AF-A0A757X9V3-F1
#
_cell.length_a   1.000
_cell.length_b   1.000
_cell.length_c   1.000
_cell.angle_alpha   90.00
_cell.angle_beta   90.00
_cell.angle_gamma   90.00
#
_symmetry.space_group_name_H-M   'P 1'
#
loop_
_entity.id
_entity.type
_entity.pdbx_description
1 polymer ?
#
loop_
_entity_poly.entity_id
_entity_poly.type
_entity_poly.pdbx_seq_one_letter_code
_entity_poly.pdbx_strand_id
1 'polypeptide(L)'
;MHIITKDFVHRIDDKLISADVALHARPFCVVIEWMKEKNITGDILDKKIWEPVMRIYKCLYPKGNFSIPSLMVGGVALRDAMYPVHINVAYGSFSIEPLRCIDISQSELEFIFQHYPEQGWRAFYGVCDLWDFGYGIDDLINTGSPARELLCNARSSAVATPRILSGADPDAAVQTACLMAELSIKASLTHLGWTGDQLKKLSHHLPKLAAELIKIRPARNDERLFHACSNFPNYVESRYASHGMTRLELMALSMRALFVSSEAIRRISQRNMANEMEDRSDCPCRPVL
;
A
#
# COMPACT_ATOMS: atom_id res chain seq x y z
N MET A 1 -15.82 -26.19 33.19
CA MET A 1 -15.55 -25.64 31.86
C MET A 1 -15.61 -24.13 31.96
N HIS A 2 -14.50 -23.42 31.78
CA HIS A 2 -14.53 -21.95 31.82
C HIS A 2 -15.23 -21.46 30.54
N ILE A 3 -16.30 -20.69 30.70
CA ILE A 3 -17.03 -20.08 29.57
C ILE A 3 -16.67 -18.60 29.57
N ILE A 4 -16.28 -18.07 28.42
CA ILE A 4 -16.07 -16.64 28.27
C ILE A 4 -17.42 -15.92 28.34
N THR A 5 -17.55 -14.96 29.26
CA THR A 5 -18.81 -14.24 29.49
C THR A 5 -18.86 -12.94 28.70
N LYS A 6 -20.07 -12.46 28.42
CA LYS A 6 -20.29 -11.17 27.76
C LYS A 6 -19.67 -10.01 28.53
N ASP A 7 -19.82 -10.00 29.86
CA ASP A 7 -19.24 -8.96 30.72
C ASP A 7 -17.71 -8.94 30.67
N PHE A 8 -17.08 -10.12 30.59
CA PHE A 8 -15.63 -10.20 30.40
C PHE A 8 -15.22 -9.57 29.06
N VAL A 9 -15.91 -9.94 27.96
CA VAL A 9 -15.62 -9.40 26.63
C VAL A 9 -15.78 -7.88 26.63
N HIS A 10 -16.88 -7.33 27.17
CA HIS A 10 -17.11 -5.89 27.24
C HIS A 10 -15.98 -5.16 27.97
N ARG A 11 -15.63 -5.63 29.18
CA ARG A 11 -14.60 -5.02 30.01
C ARG A 11 -13.23 -4.98 29.32
N ILE A 12 -12.87 -6.04 28.60
CA ILE A 12 -11.59 -6.08 27.87
C ILE A 12 -11.68 -5.25 26.59
N ASP A 13 -12.81 -5.29 25.87
CA ASP A 13 -13.02 -4.50 24.67
C ASP A 13 -12.94 -2.99 24.94
N ASP A 14 -13.50 -2.50 26.05
CA ASP A 14 -13.38 -1.10 26.48
C ASP A 14 -11.91 -0.68 26.71
N LYS A 15 -11.10 -1.59 27.27
CA LYS A 15 -9.65 -1.36 27.42
C LYS A 15 -8.95 -1.31 26.07
N LEU A 16 -9.32 -2.20 25.15
CA LEU A 16 -8.76 -2.27 23.80
C LEU A 16 -9.15 -1.05 22.96
N ILE A 17 -10.37 -0.54 23.10
CA ILE A 17 -10.80 0.75 22.50
C ILE A 17 -9.93 1.88 23.04
N SER A 18 -9.77 1.95 24.36
CA SER A 18 -8.97 3.00 25.01
C SER A 18 -7.49 2.95 24.60
N ALA A 19 -7.00 1.78 24.22
CA ALA A 19 -5.64 1.56 23.71
C ALA A 19 -5.53 1.68 22.16
N ASP A 20 -6.57 2.18 21.50
CA ASP A 20 -6.65 2.34 20.03
C ASP A 20 -6.40 1.04 19.23
N VAL A 21 -6.78 -0.11 19.79
CA VAL A 21 -6.68 -1.39 19.08
C VAL A 21 -7.75 -1.47 18.01
N ALA A 22 -7.36 -1.80 16.79
CA ALA A 22 -8.26 -1.92 15.65
C ALA A 22 -9.30 -3.03 15.86
N LEU A 23 -10.55 -2.77 15.42
CA LEU A 23 -11.70 -3.65 15.66
C LEU A 23 -11.47 -5.12 15.27
N HIS A 24 -10.82 -5.38 14.13
CA HIS A 24 -10.55 -6.73 13.65
C HIS A 24 -9.63 -7.55 14.57
N ALA A 25 -8.74 -6.89 15.31
CA ALA A 25 -7.76 -7.53 16.18
C ALA A 25 -8.33 -7.79 17.60
N ARG A 26 -9.36 -7.03 18.01
CA ARG A 26 -9.88 -7.09 19.39
C ARG A 26 -10.36 -8.47 19.82
N PRO A 27 -11.10 -9.26 19.00
CA PRO A 27 -11.50 -10.61 19.38
C PRO A 27 -10.31 -11.51 19.76
N PHE A 28 -9.23 -11.41 19.01
CA PHE A 28 -8.00 -12.17 19.29
C PHE A 28 -7.34 -11.73 20.60
N CYS A 29 -7.23 -10.42 20.83
CA CYS A 29 -6.72 -9.88 22.09
C CYS A 29 -7.58 -10.31 23.30
N VAL A 30 -8.90 -10.31 23.16
CA VAL A 30 -9.84 -10.76 24.20
C VAL A 30 -9.61 -12.23 24.56
N VAL A 31 -9.43 -13.10 23.56
CA VAL A 31 -9.13 -14.51 23.82
C VAL A 31 -7.81 -14.67 24.56
N ILE A 32 -6.75 -13.95 24.13
CA ILE A 32 -5.44 -13.99 24.81
C ILE A 32 -5.57 -13.58 26.28
N GLU A 33 -6.25 -12.47 26.56
CA GLU A 33 -6.43 -11.99 27.93
C GLU A 33 -7.28 -12.94 28.78
N TRP A 34 -8.30 -13.56 28.17
CA TRP A 34 -9.11 -14.58 28.85
C TRP A 34 -8.30 -15.82 29.20
N MET A 35 -7.51 -16.33 28.25
CA MET A 35 -6.65 -17.49 28.47
C MET A 35 -5.61 -17.22 29.55
N LYS A 36 -4.99 -16.02 29.55
CA LYS A 36 -4.09 -15.58 30.63
C LYS A 36 -4.80 -15.55 31.99
N GLU A 37 -5.97 -14.89 32.09
CA GLU A 37 -6.68 -14.76 33.37
C GLU A 37 -7.15 -16.11 33.93
N LYS A 38 -7.47 -17.07 33.06
CA LYS A 38 -7.90 -18.43 33.44
C LYS A 38 -6.76 -19.45 33.48
N ASN A 39 -5.51 -19.02 33.24
CA ASN A 39 -4.34 -19.88 33.16
C ASN A 39 -4.52 -21.08 32.20
N ILE A 40 -5.15 -20.81 31.05
CA ILE A 40 -5.42 -21.80 30.01
C ILE A 40 -4.27 -21.75 29.00
N THR A 41 -3.65 -22.90 28.76
CA THR A 41 -2.69 -23.11 27.66
C THR A 41 -3.36 -23.90 26.55
N GLY A 42 -3.23 -23.46 25.29
CA GLY A 42 -3.82 -24.18 24.16
C GLY A 42 -3.89 -23.34 22.89
N ASP A 43 -4.66 -23.83 21.92
CA ASP A 43 -4.92 -23.14 20.67
C ASP A 43 -5.93 -21.99 20.86
N ILE A 44 -5.49 -20.77 20.57
CA ILE A 44 -6.30 -19.54 20.63
C ILE A 44 -7.44 -19.60 19.61
N LEU A 45 -7.28 -20.37 18.52
CA LEU A 45 -8.25 -20.55 17.45
C LEU A 45 -9.12 -21.79 17.62
N ASP A 46 -9.06 -22.47 18.78
CA ASP A 46 -9.99 -23.55 19.09
C ASP A 46 -11.44 -23.02 18.95
N LYS A 47 -12.23 -23.68 18.10
CA LYS A 47 -13.62 -23.28 17.82
C LYS A 47 -14.46 -23.10 19.09
N LYS A 48 -14.21 -23.90 20.14
CA LYS A 48 -14.94 -23.83 21.42
C LYS A 48 -14.66 -22.53 22.18
N ILE A 49 -13.53 -21.89 21.94
CA ILE A 49 -13.15 -20.60 22.53
C ILE A 49 -13.51 -19.47 21.56
N TRP A 50 -13.13 -19.62 20.29
CA TRP A 50 -13.26 -18.58 19.27
C TRP A 50 -14.71 -18.25 18.91
N GLU A 51 -15.56 -19.26 18.68
CA GLU A 51 -16.94 -19.01 18.23
C GLU A 51 -17.80 -18.26 19.27
N PRO A 52 -17.76 -18.58 20.58
CA PRO A 52 -18.44 -17.78 21.59
C PRO A 52 -18.02 -16.31 21.58
N VAL A 53 -16.72 -16.02 21.49
CA VAL A 53 -16.20 -14.64 21.43
C VAL A 53 -16.72 -13.93 20.19
N MET A 54 -16.62 -14.58 19.03
CA MET A 54 -17.10 -14.01 17.78
C MET A 54 -18.60 -13.78 17.76
N ARG A 55 -19.42 -14.63 18.41
CA ARG A 55 -20.85 -14.37 18.58
C ARG A 55 -21.11 -13.10 19.38
N ILE A 56 -20.39 -12.91 20.50
CA ILE A 56 -20.51 -11.69 21.32
C ILE A 56 -20.10 -10.46 20.49
N TYR A 57 -18.97 -10.53 19.78
CA TYR A 57 -18.48 -9.42 18.95
C TYR A 57 -19.41 -9.07 17.78
N LYS A 58 -20.00 -10.06 17.10
CA LYS A 58 -21.00 -9.82 16.05
C LYS A 58 -22.28 -9.17 16.59
N CYS A 59 -22.65 -9.47 17.84
CA CYS A 59 -23.76 -8.77 18.51
C CYS A 59 -23.38 -7.34 18.91
N LEU A 60 -22.15 -7.11 19.38
CA LEU A 60 -21.66 -5.78 19.76
C LEU A 60 -21.46 -4.85 18.56
N TYR A 61 -20.94 -5.38 17.47
CA TYR A 61 -20.65 -4.65 16.25
C TYR A 61 -21.29 -5.36 15.04
N PRO A 62 -22.62 -5.21 14.84
CA PRO A 62 -23.31 -5.87 13.73
C PRO A 62 -22.77 -5.49 12.34
N LYS A 63 -22.20 -4.28 12.22
CA LYS A 63 -21.56 -3.77 11.00
C LYS A 63 -20.03 -3.94 10.99
N GLY A 64 -19.47 -4.59 12.01
CA GLY A 64 -18.03 -4.75 12.17
C GLY A 64 -17.45 -5.77 11.19
N ASN A 65 -16.35 -5.42 10.53
CA ASN A 65 -15.54 -6.38 9.78
C ASN A 65 -14.41 -6.90 10.66
N PHE A 66 -14.41 -8.21 10.92
CA PHE A 66 -13.43 -8.90 11.74
C PHE A 66 -12.42 -9.72 10.93
N SER A 67 -12.48 -9.61 9.60
CA SER A 67 -11.50 -10.24 8.72
C SER A 67 -10.13 -9.59 8.92
N ILE A 68 -9.06 -10.39 8.76
CA ILE A 68 -7.70 -9.85 8.74
C ILE A 68 -7.61 -8.87 7.56
N PRO A 69 -7.27 -7.60 7.81
CA PRO A 69 -7.17 -6.63 6.74
C PRO A 69 -5.99 -6.95 5.83
N SER A 70 -6.08 -6.53 4.57
CA SER A 70 -4.91 -6.46 3.69
C SER A 70 -3.85 -5.55 4.34
N LEU A 71 -2.57 -5.88 4.13
CA LEU A 71 -1.43 -5.03 4.54
C LEU A 71 -1.59 -3.61 3.98
N MET A 72 -2.06 -3.54 2.74
CA MET A 72 -2.37 -2.31 2.04
C MET A 72 -3.45 -2.57 1.00
N VAL A 73 -4.31 -1.58 0.75
CA VAL A 73 -5.21 -1.56 -0.41
C VAL A 73 -4.83 -0.37 -1.27
N GLY A 74 -4.14 -0.64 -2.38
CA GLY A 74 -3.78 0.35 -3.38
C GLY A 74 -4.81 0.39 -4.50
N GLY A 75 -4.40 0.83 -5.69
CA GLY A 75 -5.24 0.73 -6.87
C GLY A 75 -4.45 0.82 -8.16
N VAL A 76 -5.04 0.28 -9.22
CA VAL A 76 -4.53 0.35 -10.59
C VAL A 76 -5.57 0.95 -11.51
N ALA A 77 -5.10 1.70 -12.51
CA ALA A 77 -5.96 2.31 -13.51
C ALA A 77 -6.18 1.35 -14.68
N LEU A 78 -7.44 1.13 -15.03
CA LEU A 78 -7.85 0.49 -16.27
C LEU A 78 -8.96 1.34 -16.87
N ARG A 79 -8.78 1.75 -18.13
CA ARG A 79 -9.64 2.73 -18.81
C ARG A 79 -9.76 4.00 -17.97
N ASP A 80 -10.97 4.44 -17.66
CA ASP A 80 -11.33 5.61 -16.86
C ASP A 80 -11.77 5.25 -15.42
N ALA A 81 -11.39 4.05 -14.95
CA ALA A 81 -11.70 3.55 -13.62
C ALA A 81 -10.44 3.15 -12.83
N MET A 82 -10.49 3.39 -11.53
CA MET A 82 -9.49 2.89 -10.57
C MET A 82 -10.06 1.65 -9.90
N TYR A 83 -9.32 0.55 -9.99
CA TYR A 83 -9.70 -0.72 -9.37
C TYR A 83 -8.88 -0.92 -8.09
N PRO A 84 -9.52 -1.24 -6.95
CA PRO A 84 -8.80 -1.59 -5.73
C PRO A 84 -7.85 -2.77 -5.96
N VAL A 85 -6.68 -2.71 -5.34
CA VAL A 85 -5.72 -3.82 -5.33
C VAL A 85 -5.42 -4.22 -3.90
N HIS A 86 -5.70 -5.47 -3.56
CA HIS A 86 -5.52 -6.02 -2.23
C HIS A 86 -4.15 -6.68 -2.08
N ILE A 87 -3.27 -6.05 -1.29
CA ILE A 87 -1.98 -6.63 -0.89
C ILE A 87 -2.20 -7.32 0.45
N ASN A 88 -2.50 -8.62 0.40
CA ASN A 88 -2.85 -9.39 1.60
C ASN A 88 -1.61 -9.76 2.43
N VAL A 89 -1.82 -9.93 3.73
CA VAL A 89 -0.79 -10.46 4.64
C VAL A 89 -0.61 -11.95 4.35
N ALA A 90 0.62 -12.38 4.16
CA ALA A 90 0.98 -13.76 3.92
C ALA A 90 2.23 -14.15 4.70
N TYR A 91 2.28 -15.39 5.18
CA TYR A 91 3.38 -15.94 5.96
C TYR A 91 3.91 -17.22 5.29
N GLY A 92 5.24 -17.36 5.21
CA GLY A 92 5.89 -18.50 4.57
C GLY A 92 6.03 -18.34 3.06
N SER A 93 6.11 -19.47 2.34
CA SER A 93 6.21 -19.51 0.88
C SER A 93 4.83 -19.64 0.24
N PHE A 94 4.49 -18.74 -0.68
CA PHE A 94 3.22 -18.73 -1.40
C PHE A 94 3.43 -18.18 -2.82
N SER A 95 2.52 -18.55 -3.73
CA SER A 95 2.49 -18.02 -5.08
C SER A 95 1.55 -16.82 -5.15
N ILE A 96 1.97 -15.76 -5.82
CA ILE A 96 1.14 -14.57 -6.08
C ILE A 96 0.78 -14.57 -7.56
N GLU A 97 -0.51 -14.41 -7.85
CA GLU A 97 -1.02 -14.16 -9.20
C GLU A 97 -1.47 -12.69 -9.25
N PRO A 98 -0.66 -11.76 -9.81
CA PRO A 98 -0.90 -10.32 -9.68
C PRO A 98 -2.30 -9.87 -10.10
N LEU A 99 -2.82 -10.43 -11.20
CA LEU A 99 -4.14 -10.03 -11.71
C LEU A 99 -5.29 -10.39 -10.76
N ARG A 100 -5.14 -11.45 -9.96
CA ARG A 100 -6.15 -11.83 -8.94
C ARG A 100 -6.15 -10.92 -7.72
N CYS A 101 -5.16 -10.05 -7.57
CA CYS A 101 -5.15 -9.04 -6.51
C CYS A 101 -6.02 -7.83 -6.86
N ILE A 102 -6.44 -7.67 -8.12
CA ILE A 102 -7.27 -6.57 -8.59
C ILE A 102 -8.74 -6.92 -8.35
N ASP A 103 -9.50 -6.03 -7.71
CA ASP A 103 -10.94 -6.17 -7.55
C ASP A 103 -11.67 -5.80 -8.84
N ILE A 104 -11.61 -6.71 -9.82
CA ILE A 104 -12.20 -6.60 -11.16
C ILE A 104 -12.79 -7.94 -11.59
N SER A 105 -13.88 -7.91 -12.36
CA SER A 105 -14.47 -9.15 -12.88
C SER A 105 -13.57 -9.80 -13.94
N GLN A 106 -13.56 -11.13 -13.98
CA GLN A 106 -12.78 -11.90 -14.96
C GLN A 106 -13.11 -11.50 -16.41
N SER A 107 -14.40 -11.36 -16.74
CA SER A 107 -14.85 -10.97 -18.09
C SER A 107 -14.38 -9.59 -18.50
N GLU A 108 -14.31 -8.65 -17.56
CA GLU A 108 -13.84 -7.30 -17.83
C GLU A 108 -12.31 -7.28 -18.00
N LEU A 109 -11.59 -8.04 -17.19
CA LEU A 109 -10.15 -8.22 -17.34
C LEU A 109 -9.80 -8.84 -18.71
N GLU A 110 -10.53 -9.87 -19.13
CA GLU A 110 -10.40 -10.49 -20.46
C GLU A 110 -10.64 -9.47 -21.57
N PHE A 111 -11.69 -8.65 -21.44
CA PHE A 111 -11.97 -7.56 -22.37
C PHE A 111 -10.81 -6.54 -22.43
N ILE A 112 -10.22 -6.17 -21.29
CA ILE A 112 -9.04 -5.29 -21.26
C ILE A 112 -7.87 -5.92 -22.01
N PHE A 113 -7.53 -7.18 -21.77
CA PHE A 113 -6.40 -7.81 -22.45
C PHE A 113 -6.66 -8.02 -23.95
N GLN A 114 -7.91 -8.22 -24.35
CA GLN A 114 -8.29 -8.36 -25.75
C GLN A 114 -8.21 -7.03 -26.53
N HIS A 115 -8.62 -5.91 -25.92
CA HIS A 115 -8.78 -4.64 -26.63
C HIS A 115 -7.77 -3.56 -26.23
N TYR A 116 -7.22 -3.62 -25.03
CA TYR A 116 -6.30 -2.64 -24.43
C TYR A 116 -5.14 -3.33 -23.69
N PRO A 117 -4.39 -4.25 -24.34
CA PRO A 117 -3.39 -5.09 -23.66
C PRO A 117 -2.32 -4.29 -22.93
N GLU A 118 -1.92 -3.13 -23.45
CA GLU A 118 -0.96 -2.24 -22.79
C GLU A 118 -1.44 -1.80 -21.39
N GLN A 119 -2.73 -1.49 -21.25
CA GLN A 119 -3.31 -1.11 -19.96
C GLN A 119 -3.35 -2.32 -19.01
N GLY A 120 -3.71 -3.50 -19.52
CA GLY A 120 -3.67 -4.75 -18.75
C GLY A 120 -2.28 -5.05 -18.19
N TRP A 121 -1.24 -4.92 -19.01
CA TRP A 121 0.15 -5.11 -18.56
C TRP A 121 0.62 -4.00 -17.62
N ARG A 122 0.20 -2.75 -17.83
CA ARG A 122 0.47 -1.65 -16.90
C ARG A 122 -0.17 -1.92 -15.52
N ALA A 123 -1.39 -2.43 -15.48
CA ALA A 123 -2.06 -2.83 -14.25
C ALA A 123 -1.35 -4.02 -13.58
N PHE A 124 -0.98 -5.05 -14.33
CA PHE A 124 -0.18 -6.18 -13.84
C PHE A 124 1.11 -5.71 -13.12
N TYR A 125 1.88 -4.84 -13.77
CA TYR A 125 3.10 -4.29 -13.18
C TYR A 125 2.83 -3.32 -12.04
N GLY A 126 1.72 -2.58 -12.07
CA GLY A 126 1.24 -1.78 -10.96
C GLY A 126 0.94 -2.62 -9.71
N VAL A 127 0.38 -3.82 -9.88
CA VAL A 127 0.22 -4.75 -8.75
C VAL A 127 1.57 -5.18 -8.20
N CYS A 128 2.53 -5.54 -9.07
CA CYS A 128 3.87 -5.92 -8.62
C CYS A 128 4.56 -4.77 -7.86
N ASP A 129 4.42 -3.54 -8.37
CA ASP A 129 4.89 -2.33 -7.70
C ASP A 129 4.25 -2.14 -6.31
N LEU A 130 2.93 -2.37 -6.18
CA LEU A 130 2.25 -2.32 -4.87
C LEU A 130 2.74 -3.39 -3.89
N TRP A 131 3.09 -4.59 -4.37
CA TRP A 131 3.72 -5.63 -3.54
C TRP A 131 5.09 -5.19 -3.04
N ASP A 132 5.94 -4.71 -3.95
CA ASP A 132 7.28 -4.22 -3.62
C ASP A 132 7.23 -3.04 -2.65
N PHE A 133 6.32 -2.11 -2.89
CA PHE A 133 6.13 -0.92 -2.06
C PHE A 133 5.55 -1.27 -0.69
N GLY A 134 4.46 -2.03 -0.64
CA GLY A 134 3.74 -2.37 0.59
C GLY A 134 4.60 -3.18 1.55
N TYR A 135 5.15 -4.30 1.08
CA TYR A 135 6.03 -5.14 1.90
C TYR A 135 7.40 -4.50 2.11
N GLY A 136 7.95 -3.76 1.14
CA GLY A 136 9.22 -3.06 1.31
C GLY A 136 9.13 -2.04 2.44
N ILE A 137 8.05 -1.27 2.52
CA ILE A 137 7.78 -0.36 3.64
C ILE A 137 7.64 -1.13 4.96
N ASP A 138 6.89 -2.22 4.97
CA ASP A 138 6.66 -3.00 6.19
C ASP A 138 7.98 -3.57 6.75
N ASP A 139 8.80 -4.18 5.89
CA ASP A 139 10.12 -4.70 6.24
C ASP A 139 11.03 -3.59 6.78
N LEU A 140 11.08 -2.44 6.11
CA LEU A 140 11.88 -1.28 6.52
C LEU A 140 11.46 -0.72 7.88
N ILE A 141 10.15 -0.65 8.14
CA ILE A 141 9.62 -0.18 9.42
C ILE A 141 9.97 -1.17 10.54
N ASN A 142 9.83 -2.47 10.27
CA ASN A 142 10.11 -3.53 11.25
C ASN A 142 11.60 -3.70 11.53
N THR A 143 12.47 -3.34 10.58
CA THR A 143 13.93 -3.33 10.77
C THR A 143 14.47 -2.02 11.34
N GLY A 144 13.60 -1.08 11.71
CA GLY A 144 13.99 0.14 12.43
C GLY A 144 14.54 1.26 11.54
N SER A 145 14.08 1.36 10.29
CA SER A 145 14.47 2.45 9.38
C SER A 145 14.26 3.83 10.03
N PRO A 146 15.25 4.75 9.95
CA PRO A 146 15.12 6.11 10.48
C PRO A 146 14.08 6.94 9.72
N ALA A 147 13.63 6.46 8.56
CA ALA A 147 12.64 7.12 7.71
C ALA A 147 11.19 6.70 8.03
N ARG A 148 10.92 6.07 9.18
CA ARG A 148 9.61 5.49 9.54
C ARG A 148 8.41 6.39 9.23
N GLU A 149 8.47 7.66 9.65
CA GLU A 149 7.35 8.60 9.43
C GLU A 149 7.12 8.90 7.96
N LEU A 150 8.19 9.12 7.18
CA LEU A 150 8.11 9.35 5.73
C LEU A 150 7.52 8.13 5.01
N LEU A 151 7.94 6.92 5.41
CA LEU A 151 7.41 5.66 4.88
C LEU A 151 5.92 5.49 5.19
N CYS A 152 5.50 5.73 6.44
CA CYS A 152 4.09 5.69 6.84
C CYS A 152 3.23 6.69 6.07
N ASN A 153 3.74 7.91 5.86
CA ASN A 153 3.03 8.95 5.13
C ASN A 153 2.95 8.63 3.63
N ALA A 154 4.03 8.14 3.02
CA ALA A 154 4.03 7.67 1.64
C ALA A 154 3.01 6.55 1.41
N ARG A 155 2.95 5.57 2.34
CA ARG A 155 1.94 4.50 2.31
C ARG A 155 0.52 5.04 2.43
N SER A 156 0.30 6.00 3.33
CA SER A 156 -1.02 6.65 3.48
C SER A 156 -1.45 7.36 2.20
N SER A 157 -0.53 8.07 1.53
CA SER A 157 -0.78 8.70 0.23
C SER A 157 -1.11 7.66 -0.85
N ALA A 158 -0.37 6.55 -0.91
CA ALA A 158 -0.63 5.46 -1.86
C ALA A 158 -2.02 4.82 -1.71
N VAL A 159 -2.52 4.72 -0.48
CA VAL A 159 -3.88 4.23 -0.19
C VAL A 159 -4.94 5.30 -0.50
N ALA A 160 -4.63 6.59 -0.26
CA ALA A 160 -5.57 7.68 -0.45
C ALA A 160 -5.80 8.02 -1.94
N THR A 161 -4.75 8.09 -2.75
CA THR A 161 -4.83 8.46 -4.18
C THR A 161 -5.88 7.68 -4.97
N PRO A 162 -5.89 6.33 -4.98
CA PRO A 162 -6.91 5.58 -5.73
C PRO A 162 -8.33 5.79 -5.20
N ARG A 163 -8.50 6.02 -3.89
CA ARG A 163 -9.81 6.31 -3.28
C ARG A 163 -10.35 7.66 -3.71
N ILE A 164 -9.49 8.68 -3.76
CA ILE A 164 -9.84 10.01 -4.23
C ILE A 164 -10.24 9.96 -5.71
N LEU A 165 -9.44 9.29 -6.54
CA LEU A 165 -9.75 9.09 -7.96
C LEU A 165 -11.07 8.34 -8.18
N SER A 166 -11.42 7.41 -7.31
CA SER A 166 -12.70 6.70 -7.34
C SER A 166 -13.88 7.55 -6.85
N GLY A 167 -13.61 8.68 -6.19
CA GLY A 167 -14.60 9.59 -5.62
C GLY A 167 -15.12 10.65 -6.60
N ALA A 168 -15.93 11.56 -6.06
CA ALA A 168 -16.59 12.62 -6.84
C ALA A 168 -15.66 13.79 -7.21
N ASP A 169 -14.58 14.01 -6.46
CA ASP A 169 -13.61 15.09 -6.68
C ASP A 169 -12.19 14.51 -6.90
N PRO A 170 -11.88 14.08 -8.14
CA PRO A 170 -10.62 13.41 -8.44
C PRO A 170 -9.43 14.36 -8.49
N ASP A 171 -9.63 15.68 -8.57
CA ASP A 171 -8.56 16.68 -8.71
C ASP A 171 -7.64 16.70 -7.48
N ALA A 172 -8.18 16.41 -6.30
CA ALA A 172 -7.41 16.25 -5.07
C ALA A 172 -6.38 15.09 -5.13
N ALA A 173 -6.49 14.18 -6.10
CA ALA A 173 -5.56 13.09 -6.29
C ALA A 173 -4.17 13.57 -6.70
N VAL A 174 -4.05 14.72 -7.39
CA VAL A 174 -2.75 15.28 -7.81
C VAL A 174 -1.83 15.47 -6.62
N GLN A 175 -2.34 16.09 -5.54
CA GLN A 175 -1.56 16.34 -4.33
C GLN A 175 -1.10 15.03 -3.68
N THR A 176 -1.99 14.07 -3.54
CA THR A 176 -1.65 12.79 -2.89
C THR A 176 -0.68 11.97 -3.72
N ALA A 177 -0.80 11.98 -5.06
CA ALA A 177 0.14 11.32 -5.96
C ALA A 177 1.54 11.95 -5.89
N CYS A 178 1.64 13.28 -5.92
CA CYS A 178 2.92 13.99 -5.78
C CYS A 178 3.57 13.71 -4.42
N LEU A 179 2.80 13.74 -3.33
CA LEU A 179 3.28 13.43 -1.99
C LEU A 179 3.78 11.99 -1.88
N MET A 180 3.07 11.02 -2.46
CA MET A 180 3.47 9.62 -2.47
C MET A 180 4.88 9.46 -3.07
N ALA A 181 5.11 10.02 -4.25
CA ALA A 181 6.40 9.98 -4.94
C ALA A 181 7.51 10.70 -4.14
N GLU A 182 7.24 11.92 -3.68
CA GLU A 182 8.20 12.74 -2.95
C GLU A 182 8.65 12.09 -1.65
N LEU A 183 7.68 11.65 -0.84
CA LEU A 183 7.95 11.04 0.47
C LEU A 183 8.70 9.71 0.33
N SER A 184 8.44 8.95 -0.73
CA SER A 184 9.13 7.67 -0.97
C SER A 184 10.61 7.87 -1.31
N ILE A 185 10.93 8.86 -2.17
CA ILE A 185 12.33 9.18 -2.49
C ILE A 185 13.04 9.78 -1.26
N LYS A 186 12.38 10.72 -0.56
CA LYS A 186 12.94 11.30 0.68
C LYS A 186 13.16 10.24 1.75
N ALA A 187 12.23 9.30 1.91
CA ALA A 187 12.40 8.18 2.83
C ALA A 187 13.61 7.33 2.47
N SER A 188 13.79 7.07 1.16
CA SER A 188 14.94 6.30 0.66
C SER A 188 16.26 7.00 0.92
N LEU A 189 16.35 8.30 0.65
CA LEU A 189 17.53 9.11 0.96
C LEU A 189 17.82 9.16 2.47
N THR A 190 16.80 9.37 3.32
CA THR A 190 16.94 9.34 4.77
C THR A 190 17.45 7.99 5.27
N HIS A 191 16.91 6.89 4.73
CA HIS A 191 17.39 5.54 5.05
C HIS A 191 18.86 5.34 4.65
N LEU A 192 19.30 5.98 3.57
CA LEU A 192 20.69 6.00 3.11
C LEU A 192 21.58 7.02 3.84
N GLY A 193 21.09 7.64 4.93
CA GLY A 193 21.88 8.51 5.81
C GLY A 193 21.80 10.01 5.50
N TRP A 194 20.88 10.45 4.64
CA TRP A 194 20.68 11.89 4.39
C TRP A 194 20.02 12.58 5.57
N THR A 195 20.49 13.79 5.86
CA THR A 195 19.92 14.65 6.91
C THR A 195 18.75 15.49 6.38
N GLY A 196 17.90 15.94 7.29
CA GLY A 196 16.79 16.83 6.95
C GLY A 196 17.23 18.10 6.23
N ASP A 197 18.40 18.66 6.55
CA ASP A 197 18.91 19.87 5.90
C ASP A 197 19.39 19.63 4.47
N GLN A 198 19.94 18.45 4.18
CA GLN A 198 20.25 18.05 2.80
C GLN A 198 18.96 17.90 1.98
N LEU A 199 17.92 17.28 2.56
CA LEU A 199 16.62 17.11 1.89
C LEU A 199 15.90 18.45 1.66
N LYS A 200 15.96 19.39 2.62
CA LYS A 200 15.37 20.72 2.48
C LYS A 200 15.93 21.49 1.28
N LYS A 201 17.22 21.35 0.98
CA LYS A 201 17.86 21.99 -0.18
C LYS A 201 17.29 21.51 -1.51
N LEU A 202 16.80 20.27 -1.55
CA LEU A 202 16.14 19.70 -2.73
C LEU A 202 14.65 20.06 -2.81
N SER A 203 14.07 20.55 -1.70
CA SER A 203 12.68 20.99 -1.60
C SER A 203 11.70 19.90 -2.11
N HIS A 204 10.77 20.26 -2.99
CA HIS A 204 9.77 19.37 -3.61
C HIS A 204 10.15 18.96 -5.04
N HIS A 205 11.41 19.15 -5.45
CA HIS A 205 11.84 18.90 -6.84
C HIS A 205 12.15 17.42 -7.08
N LEU A 206 11.15 16.66 -7.53
CA LEU A 206 11.26 15.23 -7.81
C LEU A 206 12.45 14.85 -8.71
N PRO A 207 12.77 15.56 -9.82
CA PRO A 207 13.94 15.21 -10.64
C PRO A 207 15.27 15.33 -9.89
N LYS A 208 15.41 16.35 -9.02
CA LYS A 208 16.61 16.53 -8.20
C LYS A 208 16.73 15.43 -7.15
N LEU A 209 15.61 15.09 -6.51
CA LEU A 209 15.54 13.98 -5.55
C LEU A 209 15.90 12.64 -6.21
N ALA A 210 15.37 12.37 -7.41
CA ALA A 210 15.69 11.17 -8.17
C ALA A 210 17.17 11.11 -8.57
N ALA A 211 17.74 12.20 -9.07
CA ALA A 211 19.16 12.26 -9.43
C ALA A 211 20.08 11.91 -8.25
N GLU A 212 19.79 12.42 -7.06
CA GLU A 212 20.57 12.11 -5.86
C GLU A 212 20.38 10.66 -5.40
N LEU A 213 19.15 10.12 -5.47
CA LEU A 213 18.91 8.71 -5.17
C LEU A 213 19.66 7.78 -6.15
N ILE A 214 19.59 8.09 -7.45
CA ILE A 214 20.31 7.37 -8.51
C ILE A 214 21.82 7.38 -8.26
N LYS A 215 22.38 8.52 -7.91
CA LYS A 215 23.80 8.66 -7.62
C LYS A 215 24.26 7.76 -6.46
N ILE A 216 23.44 7.57 -5.43
CA ILE A 216 23.81 6.81 -4.22
C ILE A 216 23.50 5.31 -4.40
N ARG A 217 22.39 4.99 -5.06
CA ARG A 217 21.92 3.63 -5.33
C ARG A 217 21.51 3.50 -6.80
N PRO A 218 22.47 3.37 -7.73
CA PRO A 218 22.16 3.13 -9.14
C PRO A 218 21.41 1.81 -9.32
N ALA A 219 20.53 1.76 -10.31
CA ALA A 219 19.75 0.58 -10.65
C ALA A 219 19.41 0.55 -12.16
N ARG A 220 18.99 -0.59 -12.67
CA ARG A 220 18.69 -0.75 -14.11
C ARG A 220 17.62 0.21 -14.64
N ASN A 221 16.74 0.70 -13.78
CA ASN A 221 15.62 1.57 -14.13
C ASN A 221 15.93 3.07 -13.90
N ASP A 222 17.20 3.47 -13.74
CA ASP A 222 17.60 4.85 -13.46
C ASP A 222 17.00 5.88 -14.45
N GLU A 223 17.12 5.60 -15.75
CA GLU A 223 16.56 6.49 -16.79
C GLU A 223 15.04 6.59 -16.69
N ARG A 224 14.36 5.45 -16.47
CA ARG A 224 12.90 5.39 -16.34
C ARG A 224 12.42 6.13 -15.10
N LEU A 225 13.12 5.99 -13.97
CA LEU A 225 12.85 6.72 -12.73
C LEU A 225 12.98 8.24 -12.96
N PHE A 226 14.11 8.67 -13.53
CA PHE A 226 14.37 10.09 -13.77
C PHE A 226 13.33 10.69 -14.73
N HIS A 227 13.01 9.98 -15.82
CA HIS A 227 11.98 10.39 -16.76
C HIS A 227 10.60 10.49 -16.10
N ALA A 228 10.21 9.49 -15.30
CA ALA A 228 8.94 9.53 -14.56
C ALA A 228 8.88 10.74 -13.61
N CYS A 229 9.93 10.99 -12.82
CA CYS A 229 10.00 12.14 -11.93
C CYS A 229 9.94 13.50 -12.66
N SER A 230 10.43 13.57 -13.89
CA SER A 230 10.42 14.79 -14.71
C SER A 230 9.06 15.14 -15.29
N ASN A 231 8.12 14.18 -15.31
CA ASN A 231 6.78 14.35 -15.86
C ASN A 231 5.71 14.59 -14.77
N PHE A 232 6.10 15.00 -13.56
CA PHE A 232 5.13 15.40 -12.54
C PHE A 232 4.67 16.85 -12.75
N PRO A 233 3.40 17.16 -12.45
CA PRO A 233 2.95 18.54 -12.43
C PRO A 233 3.66 19.32 -11.31
N ASN A 234 3.71 20.65 -11.45
CA ASN A 234 4.23 21.51 -10.39
C ASN A 234 3.26 21.51 -9.19
N TYR A 235 3.55 20.65 -8.21
CA TYR A 235 2.76 20.44 -7.00
C TYR A 235 2.46 21.72 -6.22
N VAL A 236 3.36 22.72 -6.22
CA VAL A 236 3.16 23.96 -5.45
C VAL A 236 2.09 24.83 -6.09
N GLU A 237 2.09 24.94 -7.42
CA GLU A 237 1.16 25.76 -8.20
C GLU A 237 -0.22 25.11 -8.32
N SER A 238 -0.28 23.76 -8.42
CA SER A 238 -1.53 23.01 -8.55
C SER A 238 -2.44 23.08 -7.32
N ARG A 239 -1.97 23.63 -6.20
CA ARG A 239 -2.79 23.88 -4.99
C ARG A 239 -3.67 25.11 -5.09
N TYR A 240 -3.33 26.05 -5.98
CA TYR A 240 -3.98 27.36 -6.06
C TYR A 240 -4.68 27.60 -7.41
N ALA A 241 -4.54 26.67 -8.35
CA ALA A 241 -5.15 26.75 -9.68
C ALA A 241 -5.63 25.37 -10.14
N SER A 242 -6.70 25.34 -10.95
CA SER A 242 -7.12 24.12 -11.64
C SER A 242 -5.98 23.63 -12.54
N HIS A 243 -5.61 22.36 -12.40
CA HIS A 243 -4.58 21.74 -13.23
C HIS A 243 -5.08 21.35 -14.63
N GLY A 244 -6.40 21.40 -14.88
CA GLY A 244 -7.00 21.11 -16.19
C GLY A 244 -6.82 19.67 -16.69
N MET A 245 -6.36 18.75 -15.82
CA MET A 245 -6.09 17.37 -16.20
C MET A 245 -7.41 16.60 -16.31
N THR A 246 -7.52 15.83 -17.36
CA THR A 246 -8.58 14.84 -17.54
C THR A 246 -8.44 13.72 -16.53
N ARG A 247 -9.53 12.98 -16.31
CA ARG A 247 -9.54 11.80 -15.43
C ARG A 247 -8.49 10.75 -15.84
N LEU A 248 -8.25 10.56 -17.14
CA LEU A 248 -7.23 9.65 -17.65
C LEU A 248 -5.82 10.13 -17.31
N GLU A 249 -5.54 11.42 -17.40
CA GLU A 249 -4.25 12.00 -17.03
C GLU A 249 -3.99 11.90 -15.52
N LEU A 250 -5.04 12.07 -14.70
CA LEU A 250 -4.97 11.85 -13.26
C LEU A 250 -4.66 10.38 -12.91
N MET A 251 -5.27 9.44 -13.63
CA MET A 251 -4.97 8.02 -13.49
C MET A 251 -3.55 7.68 -13.91
N ALA A 252 -3.07 8.22 -15.03
CA ALA A 252 -1.70 8.07 -15.46
C ALA A 252 -0.71 8.65 -14.43
N LEU A 253 -1.02 9.81 -13.84
CA LEU A 253 -0.23 10.39 -12.75
C LEU A 253 -0.17 9.47 -11.53
N SER A 254 -1.30 8.86 -11.13
CA SER A 254 -1.32 7.90 -10.02
C SER A 254 -0.43 6.68 -10.30
N MET A 255 -0.51 6.10 -11.51
CA MET A 255 0.32 4.95 -11.89
C MET A 255 1.81 5.32 -11.95
N ARG A 256 2.14 6.52 -12.45
CA ARG A 256 3.50 7.06 -12.45
C ARG A 256 4.04 7.24 -11.04
N ALA A 257 3.23 7.79 -10.14
CA ALA A 257 3.61 7.99 -8.76
C ALA A 257 3.82 6.66 -8.04
N LEU A 258 2.96 5.67 -8.26
CA LEU A 258 3.15 4.32 -7.73
C LEU A 258 4.48 3.72 -8.21
N PHE A 259 4.79 3.84 -9.50
CA PHE A 259 6.07 3.38 -10.03
C PHE A 259 7.27 4.06 -9.36
N VAL A 260 7.28 5.40 -9.32
CA VAL A 260 8.38 6.17 -8.71
C VAL A 260 8.58 5.76 -7.25
N SER A 261 7.49 5.66 -6.51
CA SER A 261 7.51 5.24 -5.12
C SER A 261 8.06 3.84 -4.93
N SER A 262 7.58 2.90 -5.72
CA SER A 262 8.01 1.49 -5.65
C SER A 262 9.48 1.36 -6.05
N GLU A 263 9.91 2.03 -7.12
CA GLU A 263 11.31 2.06 -7.55
C GLU A 263 12.25 2.65 -6.50
N ALA A 264 11.82 3.69 -5.78
CA ALA A 264 12.59 4.23 -4.66
C ALA A 264 12.73 3.19 -3.53
N ILE A 265 11.62 2.55 -3.13
CA ILE A 265 11.62 1.53 -2.06
C ILE A 265 12.42 0.27 -2.46
N ARG A 266 12.38 -0.16 -3.72
CA ARG A 266 13.17 -1.31 -4.21
C ARG A 266 14.68 -1.11 -4.05
N ARG A 267 15.18 0.14 -4.07
CA ARG A 267 16.62 0.44 -3.88
C ARG A 267 17.11 0.28 -2.45
N ILE A 268 16.19 0.24 -1.49
CA ILE A 268 16.52 0.16 -0.05
C ILE A 268 15.86 -1.04 0.65
N SER A 269 15.11 -1.87 -0.08
CA SER A 269 14.49 -3.09 0.44
C SER A 269 14.96 -4.31 -0.34
N GLN A 270 14.59 -5.51 0.13
CA GLN A 270 14.84 -6.77 -0.57
C GLN A 270 13.67 -7.21 -1.46
N ARG A 271 12.62 -6.38 -1.59
CA ARG A 271 11.45 -6.69 -2.40
C ARG A 271 11.68 -6.22 -3.83
N ASN A 272 11.45 -7.08 -4.82
CA ASN A 272 11.77 -6.78 -6.21
C ASN A 272 10.92 -7.54 -7.24
N MET A 273 9.69 -7.90 -6.88
CA MET A 273 8.74 -8.67 -7.69
C MET A 273 8.55 -8.07 -9.09
N ALA A 274 8.48 -6.74 -9.20
CA ALA A 274 8.35 -6.05 -10.48
C ALA A 274 9.47 -6.40 -11.45
N ASN A 275 10.72 -6.35 -10.98
CA ASN A 275 11.87 -6.61 -11.83
C ASN A 275 12.05 -8.11 -12.10
N GLU A 276 11.75 -8.95 -11.11
CA GLU A 276 11.72 -10.41 -11.28
C GLU A 276 10.74 -10.83 -12.38
N MET A 277 9.56 -10.19 -12.44
CA MET A 277 8.59 -10.44 -13.52
C MET A 277 9.08 -9.96 -14.88
N GLU A 278 9.71 -8.78 -14.96
CA GLU A 278 10.30 -8.29 -16.21
C GLU A 278 11.43 -9.19 -16.74
N ASP A 279 12.12 -9.92 -15.87
CA ASP A 279 13.22 -10.84 -16.25
C ASP A 279 12.72 -12.19 -16.78
N ARG A 280 11.43 -12.49 -16.64
CA ARG A 280 10.85 -13.73 -17.14
C ARG A 280 10.55 -13.63 -18.63
N SER A 281 10.92 -14.67 -19.39
CA SER A 281 10.66 -14.74 -20.82
C SER A 281 9.19 -14.84 -21.21
N ASP A 282 8.31 -15.24 -20.28
CA ASP A 282 6.87 -15.37 -20.48
C ASP A 282 6.09 -14.11 -20.10
N CYS A 283 6.76 -13.09 -19.58
CA CYS A 283 6.17 -11.79 -19.24
C CYS A 283 6.66 -10.73 -20.25
N PRO A 284 5.77 -9.92 -20.83
CA PRO A 284 6.21 -8.84 -21.70
C PRO A 284 6.86 -7.73 -20.90
N CYS A 285 7.72 -6.95 -21.56
CA CYS A 285 8.32 -5.77 -20.95
C CYS A 285 7.26 -4.80 -20.43
N ARG A 286 7.57 -4.15 -19.32
CA ARG A 286 6.70 -3.13 -18.73
C ARG A 286 6.40 -1.98 -19.71
N PRO A 287 5.12 -1.62 -19.92
CA PRO A 287 4.76 -0.44 -20.69
C PRO A 287 5.28 0.86 -20.09
N VAL A 288 5.47 1.88 -20.93
CA VAL A 288 5.90 3.22 -20.49
C VAL A 288 4.77 3.92 -19.70
N LEU A 289 5.15 4.77 -18.73
CA LEU A 289 4.30 5.51 -17.79
C LEU A 289 4.41 7.04 -17.99
#